data_AF-A0AAP0BJY6-F1
#
_entry.id   AF-A0AAP0BJY6-F1
#
_cell.length_a   1.000
_cell.length_b   1.000
_cell.length_c   1.000
_cell.angle_alpha   90.00
_cell.angle_beta   90.00
_cell.angle_gamma   90.00
#
_symmetry.space_group_name_H-M   'P 1'
#
loop_
_entity.id
_entity.type
_entity.pdbx_description
1 polymer ?
#
loop_
_entity_poly.entity_id
_entity_poly.type
_entity_poly.pdbx_seq_one_letter_code
_entity_poly.pdbx_strand_id
1 'polypeptide(L)' 'MSVFFALLLLCGIQYPLFDAGFRLFYVVTRFFYFKGYASGVPENRLKIGGYNFPGLFGLIICSASFGINLLLREAL' A
#
# COMPACT_ATOMS: atom_id res chain seq x y z
N MET A 1 2.48 -9.74 -0.78
CA MET A 1 1.64 -9.48 -1.97
C MET A 1 0.17 -9.71 -1.67
N SER A 2 -0.24 -10.80 -1.03
CA SER A 2 -1.66 -11.07 -0.70
C SER A 2 -2.33 -9.94 0.11
N VAL A 3 -1.64 -9.41 1.13
CA VAL A 3 -2.13 -8.27 1.93
C VAL A 3 -2.31 -7.01 1.09
N PHE A 4 -1.42 -6.75 0.13
CA PHE A 4 -1.52 -5.58 -0.75
C PHE A 4 -2.77 -5.66 -1.65
N PHE A 5 -3.06 -6.83 -2.22
CA PHE A 5 -4.27 -7.01 -3.04
C PHE A 5 -5.56 -6.93 -2.22
N ALA A 6 -5.56 -7.42 -0.97
CA ALA A 6 -6.71 -7.28 -0.09
C ALA A 6 -6.98 -5.79 0.25
N LEU A 7 -5.94 -5.05 0.64
CA LEU A 7 -6.05 -3.62 0.98
C LEU A 7 -6.47 -2.78 -0.24
N LEU A 8 -5.96 -3.13 -1.42
CA LEU A 8 -6.34 -2.53 -2.71
C LEU A 8 -7.85 -2.61 -2.96
N LEU A 9 -8.47 -3.77 -2.73
CA LEU A 9 -9.90 -3.95 -2.97
C LEU A 9 -10.73 -3.16 -1.96
N LEU A 10 -10.34 -3.18 -0.69
CA LEU A 10 -11.11 -2.54 0.38
C LEU A 10 -10.99 -1.01 0.37
N CYS A 11 -9.78 -0.49 0.18
CA CYS A 11 -9.51 0.95 0.19
C CYS A 11 -10.18 1.67 -0.99
N GLY A 12 -10.15 1.07 -2.18
CA GLY A 12 -10.67 1.69 -3.41
C GLY A 12 -12.18 1.93 -3.43
N ILE A 13 -12.95 1.25 -2.57
CA ILE A 13 -14.41 1.39 -2.49
C ILE A 13 -14.80 2.79 -1.99
N GLN A 14 -14.13 3.30 -0.96
CA GLN A 14 -14.43 4.61 -0.37
C GLN A 14 -13.46 5.72 -0.83
N TYR A 15 -12.19 5.38 -1.07
CA TYR A 15 -11.14 6.37 -1.32
C TYR A 15 -10.34 6.07 -2.62
N PRO A 16 -10.98 6.09 -3.81
CA PRO A 16 -10.36 5.64 -5.06
C PRO A 16 -9.10 6.43 -5.47
N LEU A 17 -9.08 7.75 -5.24
CA LEU A 17 -7.92 8.58 -5.59
C LEU A 17 -6.70 8.31 -4.67
N PHE A 18 -6.95 8.19 -3.37
CA PHE A 18 -5.89 7.88 -2.40
C PHE A 18 -5.37 6.45 -2.58
N ASP A 19 -6.27 5.49 -2.83
CA ASP A 19 -5.92 4.11 -3.17
C ASP A 19 -4.95 4.07 -4.36
N ALA A 20 -5.30 4.73 -5.47
CA ALA A 20 -4.46 4.79 -6.66
C ALA A 20 -3.08 5.41 -6.37
N GLY A 21 -3.01 6.50 -5.60
CA GLY A 21 -1.75 7.16 -5.23
C GLY A 21 -0.84 6.26 -4.39
N PHE A 22 -1.36 5.70 -3.29
CA PHE A 22 -0.58 4.82 -2.42
C PHE A 22 -0.17 3.53 -3.12
N ARG A 23 -1.03 2.98 -3.99
CA ARG A 23 -0.70 1.79 -4.80
C ARG A 23 0.40 2.07 -5.80
N LEU A 24 0.34 3.18 -6.53
CA LEU A 24 1.38 3.56 -7.48
C LEU A 24 2.72 3.69 -6.75
N PHE A 25 2.73 4.39 -5.62
CA PHE A 25 3.92 4.55 -4.80
C PHE A 25 4.48 3.21 -4.30
N TYR A 26 3.62 2.31 -3.80
CA TYR A 26 4.01 0.97 -3.39
C TYR A 26 4.60 0.16 -4.55
N VAL A 27 3.96 0.15 -5.73
CA VAL A 27 4.43 -0.60 -6.89
C VAL A 27 5.79 -0.08 -7.38
N VAL A 28 5.97 1.24 -7.48
CA VAL A 28 7.24 1.85 -7.90
C VAL A 28 8.37 1.49 -6.92
N THR A 29 8.14 1.61 -5.62
CA THR A 29 9.15 1.24 -4.62
C THR A 29 9.45 -0.26 -4.63
N ARG A 30 8.44 -1.12 -4.85
CA ARG A 30 8.64 -2.57 -5.03
C ARG A 30 9.42 -2.91 -6.31
N PHE A 31 9.25 -2.16 -7.39
CA PHE A 31 10.08 -2.31 -8.59
C PHE A 31 11.56 -2.03 -8.26
N PHE A 32 11.86 -0.96 -7.53
CA PHE A 32 13.24 -0.68 -7.13
C PHE A 32 13.80 -1.67 -6.09
N TYR A 33 12.96 -2.20 -5.20
CA TYR A 33 13.34 -3.30 -4.32
C TYR A 33 13.80 -4.51 -5.15
N PHE A 34 13.02 -4.89 -6.17
CA PHE A 34 13.37 -5.99 -7.07
C PHE A 34 14.64 -5.69 -7.88
N LYS A 35 14.77 -4.49 -8.44
CA LYS A 35 15.99 -4.07 -9.16
C LYS A 35 17.23 -4.14 -8.28
N GLY A 36 17.14 -3.70 -7.03
CA GLY A 36 18.23 -3.79 -6.06
C GLY A 36 18.54 -5.24 -5.66
N TYR A 37 17.53 -6.10 -5.57
CA TYR A 37 17.72 -7.53 -5.33
C TYR A 37 18.43 -8.23 -6.50
N ALA A 38 18.01 -7.91 -7.73
CA ALA A 38 18.59 -8.45 -8.95
C ALA A 38 20.06 -8.04 -9.17
N SER A 39 20.54 -6.99 -8.48
CA SER A 39 21.94 -6.57 -8.57
C SER A 39 22.90 -7.49 -7.78
N GLY A 40 22.40 -8.44 -7.01
CA GLY A 40 23.22 -9.36 -6.19
C GLY A 40 23.89 -8.72 -4.96
N VAL A 41 23.69 -7.42 -4.73
CA VAL A 41 24.29 -6.66 -3.60
C VAL A 41 23.20 -6.37 -2.58
N PRO A 42 23.25 -6.95 -1.37
CA PRO A 42 22.17 -6.85 -0.38
C PRO A 42 21.79 -5.43 0.04
N GLU A 43 22.73 -4.48 0.07
CA GLU A 43 22.41 -3.10 0.47
C GLU A 43 21.50 -2.39 -0.53
N ASN A 44 21.55 -2.77 -1.82
CA ASN A 44 20.82 -2.06 -2.87
C ASN A 44 19.29 -2.28 -2.80
N ARG A 45 18.84 -3.38 -2.18
CA ARG A 45 17.40 -3.70 -2.08
C ARG A 45 16.62 -2.69 -1.23
N LEU A 46 17.27 -2.06 -0.24
CA LEU A 46 16.59 -1.15 0.69
C LEU A 46 16.78 0.33 0.36
N LYS A 47 17.78 0.71 -0.44
CA LYS A 47 18.07 2.11 -0.80
C LYS A 47 16.84 2.89 -1.26
N ILE A 48 16.09 2.32 -2.20
CA ILE A 48 14.82 2.88 -2.68
C ILE A 48 13.67 1.94 -2.33
N GLY A 49 13.90 0.62 -2.38
CA GLY A 49 12.89 -0.38 -2.07
C GLY A 49 12.39 -0.36 -0.62
N GLY A 50 13.14 0.25 0.30
CA GLY A 50 12.74 0.44 1.69
C GLY A 50 11.59 1.43 1.86
N TYR A 51 11.39 2.36 0.92
CA TYR A 51 10.29 3.34 0.97
C TYR A 51 8.93 2.74 0.62
N ASN A 52 8.75 1.42 0.58
CA ASN A 52 7.43 0.83 0.34
C ASN A 52 6.45 1.02 1.52
N PHE A 53 6.98 1.24 2.74
CA PHE A 53 6.17 1.29 3.95
C PHE A 53 5.10 2.39 3.97
N PRO A 54 5.40 3.66 3.60
CA PRO A 54 4.37 4.70 3.53
C PRO A 54 3.18 4.35 2.63
N GLY A 55 3.43 3.72 1.47
CA GLY A 55 2.36 3.26 0.58
C GLY A 55 1.50 2.18 1.23
N LEU A 56 2.13 1.24 1.93
CA LEU A 56 1.41 0.17 2.64
C LEU A 56 0.60 0.71 3.83
N PHE A 57 1.20 1.59 4.65
CA PHE A 57 0.52 2.19 5.80
C PHE A 57 -0.64 3.09 5.37
N GLY A 58 -0.50 3.85 4.29
CA GLY A 58 -1.59 4.63 3.71
C GLY A 58 -2.80 3.76 3.36
N LEU A 59 -2.57 2.63 2.69
CA LEU A 59 -3.64 1.68 2.35
C LEU A 59 -4.30 1.04 3.57
N ILE A 60 -3.53 0.72 4.62
CA ILE A 60 -4.06 0.20 5.89
C ILE A 60 -4.97 1.24 6.55
N ILE A 61 -4.52 2.49 6.66
CA ILE A 61 -5.28 3.57 7.31
C ILE A 61 -6.59 3.83 6.56
N CYS A 62 -6.55 3.91 5.23
CA CYS A 62 -7.77 4.11 4.44
C CYS A 62 -8.74 2.92 4.54
N SER A 63 -8.22 1.68 4.57
CA SER A 63 -9.05 0.49 4.77
C SER A 63 -9.69 0.45 6.17
N ALA A 64 -8.93 0.84 7.20
CA ALA A 64 -9.46 0.93 8.57
C ALA A 64 -10.53 2.03 8.66
N SER A 65 -10.30 3.19 8.03
CA SER A 65 -11.29 4.26 7.95
C SER A 65 -12.57 3.79 7.25
N PHE A 66 -12.46 3.00 6.18
CA PHE A 66 -13.62 2.38 5.53
C PHE A 66 -14.41 1.48 6.48
N GLY A 67 -13.73 0.59 7.22
CA GLY A 67 -14.38 -0.25 8.22
C GLY A 67 -15.11 0.56 9.31
N ILE A 68 -14.49 1.63 9.82
CA ILE A 68 -15.09 2.51 10.83
C ILE A 68 -16.33 3.22 10.28
N ASN A 69 -16.26 3.78 9.07
CA ASN A 69 -17.40 4.46 8.45
C ASN A 69 -18.58 3.50 8.22
N LEU A 70 -18.31 2.23 7.88
CA LEU A 70 -19.35 1.21 7.73
C LEU A 70 -20.05 0.93 9.07
N LEU A 71 -19.28 0.74 10.15
CA LEU A 71 -19.84 0.51 11.49
C LEU A 71 -20.66 1.70 11.99
N LEU A 72 -20.17 2.93 11.77
CA LEU A 72 -20.88 4.15 12.17
C LEU A 72 -22.18 4.34 11.38
N ARG A 73 -22.20 3.97 10.09
CA ARG A 73 -23.41 4.05 9.24
C ARG A 73 -24.50 3.07 9.67
N GLU A 74 -24.14 1.88 10.14
CA GLU A 74 -25.11 0.86 10.58
C GLU A 74 -25.63 1.13 12.01
N ALA A 75 -24.85 1.82 12.85
CA ALA A 75 -25.20 2.09 14.25
C ALA A 75 -26.09 3.33 14.46
N LEU A 76 -26.24 4.18 13.44
CA LEU A 76 -27.03 5.43 13.44
C LEU A 76 -28.26 5.30 12.54
#